data_AF-A0A4Z0A8Q1-F1
#
_entry.id   AF-A0A4Z0A8Q1-F1
#
_cell.length_a   1.000
_cell.length_b   1.000
_cell.length_c   1.000
_cell.angle_alpha   90.00
_cell.angle_beta   90.00
_cell.angle_gamma   90.00
#
_symmetry.space_group_name_H-M   'P 1'
#
loop_
_entity.id
_entity.type
_entity.pdbx_description
1 polymer ?
#
loop_
_entity_poly.entity_id
_entity_poly.type
_entity_poly.pdbx_seq_one_letter_code
_entity_poly.pdbx_strand_id
1 'polypeptide(L)'
;MASQKATTSLYARRKTFAIKHEEAEPLTRRDIQYDFLSFVFGDTHRVFTDPFAPVRDGADSPKITFRDLYVHTIIQSSRCSRALRDKMVDSAGFATDFAKISLLANVGRVNTTMTFLPEMRTSLRTYHPVPSLQKTDGNLQDAPRIKNILKACTLKTEADGVPVTPAEMATRAAQGTIPSTSIVNMLFVLSNHFTAIARDHFGRTDIDFLDLFLPINLSSASRANAFLWLIYHYHEAPSANPFDDDYSRANEGMAPKLVDLTPEEMALENVDTQEEKDFGIKMSQFRLDFLSKNAQNPKPGEGSQEKGKKRGRPKAAEKAAEKTVKRQHSEMETIPQEADIDVEEREPRRRRLSYTQQGESHDNFSHAPLGFSTPVVLTPDFPPRYRIPLDGRIDIGPQRTIVQQAWHVVSTVDPLADDDDEGIDEHSRYDYGK
;
A
#
# COMPACT_ATOMS: atom_id res chain seq x y z
N MET A 1 -37.99 -10.54 -16.26
CA MET A 1 -36.66 -11.18 -16.39
C MET A 1 -35.68 -10.33 -15.62
N ALA A 2 -35.20 -10.81 -14.47
CA ALA A 2 -34.23 -10.10 -13.66
C ALA A 2 -32.87 -10.13 -14.36
N SER A 3 -32.31 -8.96 -14.68
CA SER A 3 -30.95 -8.84 -15.18
C SER A 3 -30.00 -9.26 -14.07
N GLN A 4 -29.41 -10.46 -14.19
CA GLN A 4 -28.27 -10.88 -13.38
C GLN A 4 -27.12 -9.90 -13.67
N LYS A 5 -26.93 -8.91 -12.80
CA LYS A 5 -25.69 -8.12 -12.79
C LYS A 5 -24.54 -9.10 -12.63
N ALA A 6 -23.64 -9.14 -13.61
CA ALA A 6 -22.45 -9.96 -13.58
C ALA A 6 -21.67 -9.68 -12.29
N THR A 7 -21.46 -10.71 -11.47
CA THR A 7 -20.65 -10.65 -10.24
C THR A 7 -19.23 -10.31 -10.63
N THR A 8 -18.88 -9.03 -10.53
CA THR A 8 -17.50 -8.57 -10.76
C THR A 8 -16.63 -9.20 -9.68
N SER A 9 -15.59 -9.94 -10.07
CA SER A 9 -14.65 -10.57 -9.13
C SER A 9 -14.08 -9.53 -8.15
N LEU A 10 -13.89 -9.91 -6.88
CA LEU A 10 -13.27 -9.06 -5.84
C LEU A 10 -11.93 -8.44 -6.31
N TYR A 11 -11.17 -9.21 -7.10
CA TYR A 11 -9.91 -8.75 -7.71
C TYR A 11 -10.13 -7.65 -8.75
N ALA A 12 -11.16 -7.78 -9.59
CA ALA A 12 -11.51 -6.77 -10.58
C ALA A 12 -12.04 -5.48 -9.92
N ARG A 13 -12.78 -5.61 -8.81
CA ARG A 13 -13.22 -4.46 -8.00
C ARG A 13 -12.03 -3.72 -7.38
N ARG A 14 -11.05 -4.43 -6.83
CA ARG A 14 -9.80 -3.81 -6.35
C ARG A 14 -8.98 -3.14 -7.45
N LYS A 15 -8.92 -3.73 -8.64
CA LYS A 15 -8.18 -3.15 -9.78
C LYS A 15 -8.82 -1.87 -10.32
N THR A 16 -10.13 -1.69 -10.11
CA THR A 16 -10.88 -0.48 -10.49
C THR A 16 -11.01 0.53 -9.36
N PHE A 17 -10.72 0.11 -8.12
CA PHE A 17 -10.77 0.96 -6.94
C PHE A 17 -9.72 2.07 -6.91
N ALA A 18 -8.53 1.86 -7.47
CA ALA A 18 -7.48 2.89 -7.45
C ALA A 18 -7.71 3.99 -8.50
N ILE A 19 -7.34 5.23 -8.15
CA ILE A 19 -7.37 6.38 -9.07
C ILE A 19 -6.40 6.14 -10.23
N LYS A 20 -6.84 6.43 -11.45
CA LYS A 20 -6.04 6.31 -12.69
C LYS A 20 -6.18 7.58 -13.50
N HIS A 21 -5.15 8.40 -13.46
CA HIS A 21 -5.05 9.67 -14.16
C HIS A 21 -3.83 9.64 -15.07
N GLU A 22 -3.81 10.50 -16.09
CA GLU A 22 -2.65 10.69 -16.96
C GLU A 22 -1.55 11.53 -16.28
N GLU A 23 -0.33 11.47 -16.81
CA GLU A 23 0.81 12.22 -16.26
C GLU A 23 0.48 13.72 -16.14
N ALA A 24 0.79 14.29 -14.98
CA ALA A 24 0.53 15.68 -14.62
C ALA A 24 -0.96 16.07 -14.48
N GLU A 25 -1.90 15.14 -14.62
CA GLU A 25 -3.32 15.43 -14.38
C GLU A 25 -3.59 15.61 -12.87
N PRO A 26 -4.22 16.72 -12.43
CA PRO A 26 -4.54 16.96 -11.03
C PRO A 26 -5.52 15.95 -10.45
N LEU A 27 -5.40 15.69 -9.15
CA LEU A 27 -6.43 15.00 -8.38
C LEU A 27 -7.40 16.03 -7.80
N THR A 28 -8.62 16.04 -8.32
CA THR A 28 -9.70 16.92 -7.87
C THR A 28 -10.25 16.48 -6.53
N ARG A 29 -11.03 17.35 -5.87
CA ARG A 29 -11.82 16.98 -4.70
C ARG A 29 -12.72 15.79 -4.95
N ARG A 30 -13.29 15.67 -6.16
CA ARG A 30 -14.12 14.52 -6.55
C ARG A 30 -13.31 13.23 -6.65
N ASP A 31 -12.05 13.25 -7.08
CA ASP A 31 -11.26 12.02 -7.20
C ASP A 31 -10.93 11.41 -5.84
N ILE A 32 -10.60 12.29 -4.88
CA ILE A 32 -10.18 11.94 -3.54
C ILE A 32 -11.33 11.87 -2.52
N GLN A 33 -12.54 12.26 -2.92
CA GLN A 33 -13.71 12.39 -2.03
C GLN A 33 -13.42 13.32 -0.84
N TYR A 34 -12.98 14.55 -1.14
CA TYR A 34 -12.51 15.53 -0.17
C TYR A 34 -13.52 15.83 0.94
N ASP A 35 -14.82 15.93 0.64
CA ASP A 35 -15.83 16.29 1.62
C ASP A 35 -16.01 15.15 2.65
N PHE A 36 -16.03 13.89 2.17
CA PHE A 36 -16.02 12.71 3.05
C PHE A 36 -14.80 12.72 3.97
N LEU A 37 -13.60 12.94 3.41
CA LEU A 37 -12.37 13.04 4.21
C LEU A 37 -12.43 14.22 5.19
N SER A 38 -13.09 15.32 4.83
CA SER A 38 -13.22 16.48 5.69
C SER A 38 -14.18 16.26 6.85
N PHE A 39 -15.26 15.49 6.65
CA PHE A 39 -16.11 15.04 7.76
C PHE A 39 -15.37 14.07 8.68
N VAL A 40 -14.63 13.10 8.14
CA VAL A 40 -13.86 12.13 8.94
C VAL A 40 -12.78 12.80 9.79
N PHE A 41 -11.96 13.68 9.20
CA PHE A 41 -10.85 14.33 9.91
C PHE A 41 -11.24 15.63 10.62
N GLY A 42 -12.44 16.15 10.35
CA GLY A 42 -13.04 17.29 11.04
C GLY A 42 -13.91 16.89 12.23
N ASP A 43 -14.15 15.60 12.42
CA ASP A 43 -14.91 15.08 13.56
C ASP A 43 -14.23 15.41 14.90
N THR A 44 -15.03 15.88 15.84
CA THR A 44 -14.55 16.35 17.15
C THR A 44 -14.81 15.35 18.29
N HIS A 45 -15.36 14.16 18.02
CA HIS A 45 -15.65 13.18 19.05
C HIS A 45 -14.35 12.58 19.61
N ARG A 46 -14.04 12.92 20.86
CA ARG A 46 -12.89 12.40 21.60
C ARG A 46 -13.24 11.07 22.26
N VAL A 47 -13.22 10.01 21.47
CA VAL A 47 -13.75 8.69 21.88
C VAL A 47 -12.78 7.53 21.68
N PHE A 48 -11.65 7.77 20.99
CA PHE A 48 -10.67 6.73 20.69
C PHE A 48 -9.56 6.66 21.75
N THR A 49 -9.12 5.44 22.04
CA THR A 49 -7.95 5.15 22.89
C THR A 49 -6.67 5.46 22.12
N ASP A 50 -5.81 6.31 22.69
CA ASP A 50 -4.47 6.54 22.14
C ASP A 50 -3.49 5.46 22.67
N PRO A 51 -2.99 4.53 21.83
CA PRO A 51 -2.04 3.51 22.26
C PRO A 51 -0.65 4.08 22.61
N PHE A 52 -0.40 5.35 22.31
CA PHE A 52 0.87 6.04 22.57
C PHE A 52 0.78 7.04 23.72
N ALA A 53 -0.40 7.21 24.33
CA ALA A 53 -0.54 8.06 25.50
C ALA A 53 0.33 7.53 26.66
N PRO A 54 0.99 8.42 27.42
CA PRO A 54 1.74 8.01 28.59
C PRO A 54 0.79 7.38 29.60
N VAL A 55 1.14 6.17 30.06
CA VAL A 55 0.40 5.49 31.13
C VAL A 55 0.46 6.36 32.38
N ARG A 56 -0.69 6.87 32.81
CA ARG A 56 -0.82 7.60 34.07
C ARG A 56 -1.35 6.63 35.13
N ASP A 57 -0.65 6.52 36.25
CA ASP A 57 -1.04 5.64 37.34
C ASP A 57 -2.48 5.94 37.80
N GLY A 58 -3.37 4.98 37.58
CA GLY A 58 -4.75 4.99 38.09
C GLY A 58 -5.77 5.84 37.33
N ALA A 59 -5.44 6.43 36.18
CA ALA A 59 -6.39 7.20 35.37
C ALA A 59 -6.41 6.71 33.91
N ASP A 60 -7.61 6.55 33.35
CA ASP A 60 -7.78 6.28 31.92
C ASP A 60 -7.09 7.37 31.09
N SER A 61 -6.30 6.96 30.10
CA SER A 61 -5.70 7.88 29.14
C SER A 61 -6.81 8.72 28.49
N PRO A 62 -6.60 10.04 28.30
CA PRO A 62 -7.61 10.89 27.69
C PRO A 62 -7.93 10.37 26.29
N LYS A 63 -9.23 10.24 25.99
CA LYS A 63 -9.69 9.87 24.66
C LYS A 63 -9.37 10.98 23.66
N ILE A 64 -9.12 10.59 22.41
CA ILE A 64 -8.73 11.48 21.32
C ILE A 64 -9.68 11.35 20.12
N THR A 65 -9.58 12.30 19.19
CA THR A 65 -10.34 12.27 17.94
C THR A 65 -9.75 11.25 16.96
N PHE A 66 -10.52 10.83 15.95
CA PHE A 66 -10.00 9.97 14.89
C PHE A 66 -8.79 10.61 14.18
N ARG A 67 -8.89 11.92 13.92
CA ARG A 67 -7.82 12.73 13.32
C ARG A 67 -6.53 12.60 14.13
N ASP A 68 -6.58 12.84 15.43
CA ASP A 68 -5.41 12.80 16.30
C ASP A 68 -4.85 11.37 16.39
N LEU A 69 -5.73 10.37 16.48
CA LEU A 69 -5.34 8.95 16.51
C LEU A 69 -4.51 8.58 15.27
N TYR A 70 -5.00 8.96 14.09
CA TYR A 70 -4.33 8.64 12.83
C TYR A 70 -3.01 9.41 12.68
N VAL A 71 -2.98 10.69 13.05
CA VAL A 71 -1.77 11.54 13.02
C VAL A 71 -0.71 11.02 13.99
N HIS A 72 -1.07 10.72 15.24
CA HIS A 72 -0.15 10.16 16.24
C HIS A 72 0.43 8.83 15.77
N THR A 73 -0.39 7.98 15.16
CA THR A 73 0.05 6.71 14.58
C THR A 73 1.12 6.91 13.49
N ILE A 74 0.93 7.86 12.58
CA ILE A 74 1.91 8.19 11.54
C ILE A 74 3.20 8.73 12.16
N ILE A 75 3.09 9.67 13.10
CA ILE A 75 4.23 10.29 13.79
C ILE A 75 5.06 9.23 14.51
N GLN A 76 4.42 8.22 15.10
CA GLN A 76 5.11 7.19 15.87
C GLN A 76 5.78 6.11 15.01
N SER A 77 5.50 6.06 13.71
CA SER A 77 6.17 5.14 12.78
C SER A 77 7.69 5.30 12.82
N SER A 78 8.41 4.17 12.85
CA SER A 78 9.88 4.14 12.77
C SER A 78 10.41 4.59 11.40
N ARG A 79 9.55 4.65 10.39
CA ARG A 79 9.87 5.13 9.04
C ARG A 79 9.42 6.56 8.78
N CYS A 80 8.75 7.22 9.75
CA CYS A 80 8.47 8.65 9.68
C CYS A 80 9.76 9.43 9.95
N SER A 81 10.26 10.13 8.91
CA SER A 81 11.48 10.93 9.04
C SER A 81 11.31 12.06 10.06
N ARG A 82 12.41 12.48 10.69
CA ARG A 82 12.41 13.61 11.63
C ARG A 82 11.83 14.88 11.01
N ALA A 83 12.24 15.21 9.79
CA ALA A 83 11.73 16.40 9.09
C ALA A 83 10.21 16.35 8.83
N LEU A 84 9.66 15.17 8.47
CA LEU A 84 8.22 15.02 8.32
C LEU A 84 7.51 15.16 9.67
N ARG A 85 8.06 14.52 10.70
CA ARG A 85 7.53 14.55 12.07
C ARG A 85 7.46 15.98 12.61
N ASP A 86 8.59 16.70 12.58
CA ASP A 86 8.70 18.08 13.05
C ASP A 86 7.66 18.96 12.34
N LYS A 87 7.50 18.80 11.02
CA LYS A 87 6.50 19.53 10.23
C LYS A 87 5.05 19.21 10.59
N MET A 88 4.73 17.93 10.85
CA MET A 88 3.39 17.53 11.28
C MET A 88 3.06 18.07 12.68
N VAL A 89 4.07 18.22 13.55
CA VAL A 89 3.92 18.85 14.87
C VAL A 89 3.74 20.36 14.73
N ASP A 90 4.52 21.01 13.86
CA ASP A 90 4.48 22.46 13.67
C ASP A 90 3.20 22.95 12.97
N SER A 91 2.63 22.15 12.06
CA SER A 91 1.45 22.52 11.27
C SER A 91 0.35 21.47 11.36
N ALA A 92 -0.65 21.75 12.20
CA ALA A 92 -1.86 20.95 12.30
C ALA A 92 -2.60 20.82 10.96
N GLY A 93 -2.60 21.87 10.13
CA GLY A 93 -3.18 21.81 8.78
C GLY A 93 -2.48 20.78 7.90
N PHE A 94 -1.15 20.87 7.81
CA PHE A 94 -0.34 19.93 7.04
C PHE A 94 -0.49 18.49 7.55
N ALA A 95 -0.50 18.28 8.87
CA ALA A 95 -0.70 16.95 9.45
C ALA A 95 -2.04 16.33 9.04
N THR A 96 -3.10 17.15 8.95
CA THR A 96 -4.42 16.71 8.47
C THR A 96 -4.37 16.31 7.01
N ASP A 97 -3.78 17.15 6.17
CA ASP A 97 -3.73 16.92 4.72
C ASP A 97 -2.86 15.69 4.40
N PHE A 98 -1.74 15.53 5.12
CA PHE A 98 -0.91 14.34 5.05
C PHE A 98 -1.65 13.08 5.53
N ALA A 99 -2.43 13.18 6.60
CA ALA A 99 -3.25 12.07 7.10
C ALA A 99 -4.35 11.66 6.11
N LYS A 100 -5.02 12.62 5.47
CA LYS A 100 -6.03 12.39 4.41
C LYS A 100 -5.45 11.59 3.24
N ILE A 101 -4.32 12.02 2.68
CA ILE A 101 -3.69 11.29 1.56
C ILE A 101 -3.13 9.94 2.01
N SER A 102 -2.63 9.85 3.25
CA SER A 102 -2.15 8.58 3.84
C SER A 102 -3.28 7.57 4.03
N LEU A 103 -4.48 8.02 4.41
CA LEU A 103 -5.64 7.15 4.51
C LEU A 103 -6.03 6.58 3.15
N LEU A 104 -6.04 7.39 2.09
CA LEU A 104 -6.31 6.93 0.73
C LEU A 104 -5.26 5.94 0.23
N ALA A 105 -3.99 6.14 0.57
CA ALA A 105 -2.92 5.20 0.27
C ALA A 105 -3.07 3.88 1.05
N ASN A 106 -3.56 3.95 2.29
CA ASN A 106 -3.77 2.77 3.15
C ASN A 106 -4.86 1.85 2.60
N VAL A 107 -6.03 2.42 2.25
CA VAL A 107 -7.14 1.64 1.67
C VAL A 107 -6.89 1.22 0.22
N GLY A 108 -5.86 1.79 -0.43
CA GLY A 108 -5.46 1.46 -1.80
C GLY A 108 -6.14 2.30 -2.89
N ARG A 109 -6.74 3.44 -2.52
CA ARG A 109 -7.33 4.39 -3.47
C ARG A 109 -6.26 5.18 -4.21
N VAL A 110 -5.18 5.55 -3.50
CA VAL A 110 -3.96 6.13 -4.07
C VAL A 110 -2.94 5.02 -4.31
N ASN A 111 -2.55 4.84 -5.56
CA ASN A 111 -1.59 3.82 -5.95
C ASN A 111 -0.14 4.25 -5.70
N THR A 112 0.73 3.27 -5.52
CA THR A 112 2.17 3.50 -5.29
C THR A 112 2.87 4.14 -6.49
N THR A 113 2.35 4.04 -7.70
CA THR A 113 2.92 4.68 -8.89
C THR A 113 2.82 6.20 -8.87
N MET A 114 1.92 6.75 -8.05
CA MET A 114 1.67 8.19 -7.98
C MET A 114 2.73 8.89 -7.12
N THR A 115 3.18 10.05 -7.58
CA THR A 115 4.04 10.96 -6.82
C THR A 115 3.43 12.35 -6.74
N PHE A 116 3.61 13.02 -5.60
CA PHE A 116 3.17 14.40 -5.37
C PHE A 116 4.34 15.39 -5.46
N LEU A 117 5.48 14.92 -5.98
CA LEU A 117 6.72 15.66 -6.21
C LEU A 117 6.93 15.98 -7.69
N PRO A 118 6.83 17.24 -8.13
CA PRO A 118 6.95 17.59 -9.55
C PRO A 118 8.36 17.40 -10.10
N GLU A 119 9.39 17.33 -9.25
CA GLU A 119 10.80 17.19 -9.67
C GLU A 119 11.24 15.73 -9.88
N MET A 120 10.35 14.75 -9.67
CA MET A 120 10.68 13.34 -9.81
C MET A 120 11.04 12.96 -11.25
N ARG A 121 12.24 12.42 -11.47
CA ARG A 121 12.75 12.10 -12.81
C ARG A 121 12.44 10.68 -13.30
N THR A 122 11.94 9.83 -12.41
CA THR A 122 11.70 8.41 -12.72
C THR A 122 10.49 8.26 -13.65
N SER A 123 10.66 7.58 -14.79
CA SER A 123 9.57 7.25 -15.74
C SER A 123 8.57 6.23 -15.19
N LEU A 124 8.92 5.52 -14.11
CA LEU A 124 8.04 4.55 -13.43
C LEU A 124 7.02 5.20 -12.47
N ARG A 125 7.04 6.53 -12.33
CA ARG A 125 6.15 7.28 -11.45
C ARG A 125 5.41 8.33 -12.26
N THR A 126 4.15 8.54 -11.91
CA THR A 126 3.34 9.60 -12.49
C THR A 126 3.09 10.72 -11.49
N TYR A 127 3.37 11.97 -11.88
CA TYR A 127 3.14 13.13 -11.04
C TYR A 127 1.69 13.57 -11.11
N HIS A 128 1.08 13.82 -9.95
CA HIS A 128 -0.27 14.38 -9.87
C HIS A 128 -0.32 15.44 -8.77
N PRO A 129 -0.59 16.72 -9.06
CA PRO A 129 -0.85 17.68 -8.01
C PRO A 129 -2.17 17.32 -7.29
N VAL A 130 -2.26 17.60 -5.99
CA VAL A 130 -3.47 17.42 -5.18
C VAL A 130 -3.86 18.76 -4.55
N PRO A 131 -4.46 19.68 -5.32
CA PRO A 131 -4.60 21.08 -4.92
C PRO A 131 -5.32 21.28 -3.58
N SER A 132 -6.35 20.47 -3.31
CA SER A 132 -7.14 20.54 -2.08
C SER A 132 -6.39 20.13 -0.81
N LEU A 133 -5.25 19.43 -0.93
CA LEU A 133 -4.39 18.97 0.17
C LEU A 133 -2.99 19.61 0.17
N GLN A 134 -2.68 20.48 -0.80
CA GLN A 134 -1.38 21.15 -0.95
C GLN A 134 -1.49 22.67 -0.69
N LYS A 135 -2.41 23.06 0.20
CA LYS A 135 -2.66 24.47 0.57
C LYS A 135 -1.59 25.01 1.52
N THR A 136 -1.10 24.17 2.41
CA THR A 136 -0.02 24.51 3.34
C THR A 136 1.34 24.27 2.68
N ASP A 137 2.32 25.09 3.02
CA ASP A 137 3.68 24.96 2.51
C ASP A 137 4.27 23.61 2.95
N GLY A 138 4.21 22.60 2.07
CA GLY A 138 4.14 21.19 2.47
C GLY A 138 4.18 20.22 1.31
N ASN A 139 5.28 19.48 1.19
CA ASN A 139 5.36 18.37 0.27
C ASN A 139 4.71 17.12 0.90
N LEU A 140 3.69 16.56 0.24
CA LEU A 140 2.95 15.37 0.67
C LEU A 140 3.75 14.05 0.55
N GLN A 141 5.04 14.11 0.17
CA GLN A 141 5.86 12.93 -0.19
C GLN A 141 5.27 12.15 -1.37
N ASP A 142 5.85 11.01 -1.74
CA ASP A 142 5.30 10.12 -2.76
C ASP A 142 4.60 8.91 -2.11
N ALA A 143 3.64 8.32 -2.83
CA ALA A 143 2.84 7.20 -2.33
C ALA A 143 3.67 6.00 -1.81
N PRO A 144 4.84 5.63 -2.40
CA PRO A 144 5.71 4.60 -1.84
C PRO A 144 6.24 4.93 -0.44
N ARG A 145 6.67 6.18 -0.19
CA ARG A 145 7.16 6.58 1.13
C ARG A 145 6.04 6.58 2.16
N ILE A 146 4.87 7.10 1.79
CA ILE A 146 3.67 7.01 2.62
C ILE A 146 3.39 5.54 2.99
N LYS A 147 3.38 4.63 1.99
CA LYS A 147 3.14 3.21 2.24
C LYS A 147 4.19 2.56 3.14
N ASN A 148 5.46 2.96 3.02
CA ASN A 148 6.53 2.47 3.90
C ASN A 148 6.36 2.97 5.34
N ILE A 149 5.87 4.20 5.53
CA ILE A 149 5.50 4.73 6.86
C ILE A 149 4.37 3.90 7.45
N LEU A 150 3.28 3.72 6.70
CA LEU A 150 2.09 2.98 7.13
C LEU A 150 2.41 1.53 7.51
N LYS A 151 3.24 0.83 6.72
CA LYS A 151 3.68 -0.54 7.03
C LYS A 151 4.46 -0.66 8.35
N ALA A 152 5.05 0.42 8.83
CA ALA A 152 5.80 0.46 10.08
C ALA A 152 4.99 1.04 11.26
N CYS A 153 3.69 1.28 11.07
CA CYS A 153 2.77 1.67 12.14
C CYS A 153 2.22 0.44 12.88
N THR A 154 3.07 -0.21 13.68
CA THR A 154 2.69 -1.36 14.51
C THR A 154 2.63 -0.99 16.00
N LEU A 155 1.80 -1.70 16.75
CA LEU A 155 1.70 -1.58 18.19
C LEU A 155 2.65 -2.56 18.89
N LYS A 156 3.02 -2.26 20.14
CA LYS A 156 3.82 -3.18 20.97
C LYS A 156 3.11 -4.51 21.23
N THR A 157 1.79 -4.47 21.34
CA THR A 157 0.92 -5.65 21.54
C THR A 157 0.81 -6.54 20.29
N GLU A 158 1.40 -6.13 19.16
CA GLU A 158 1.40 -6.89 17.91
C GLU A 158 2.70 -7.66 17.68
N ALA A 159 3.60 -7.73 18.67
CA ALA A 159 4.85 -8.48 18.57
C ALA A 159 4.62 -9.96 18.26
N ASP A 160 3.56 -10.57 18.83
CA ASP A 160 3.18 -11.97 18.60
C ASP A 160 2.33 -12.16 17.33
N GLY A 161 2.19 -11.11 16.52
CA GLY A 161 1.45 -11.11 15.26
C GLY A 161 0.44 -9.97 15.17
N VAL A 162 0.10 -9.63 13.94
CA VAL A 162 -0.89 -8.60 13.59
C VAL A 162 -2.18 -9.30 13.17
N PRO A 163 -3.37 -8.88 13.64
CA PRO A 163 -4.62 -9.52 13.25
C PRO A 163 -4.91 -9.23 11.78
N VAL A 164 -5.36 -10.25 11.04
CA VAL A 164 -5.60 -10.17 9.59
C VAL A 164 -7.07 -10.33 9.21
N THR A 165 -7.94 -10.60 10.19
CA THR A 165 -9.39 -10.72 10.01
C THR A 165 -10.18 -9.88 11.03
N PRO A 166 -11.41 -9.44 10.69
CA PRO A 166 -12.29 -8.75 11.65
C PRO A 166 -12.59 -9.58 12.91
N ALA A 167 -12.71 -10.90 12.78
CA ALA A 167 -12.96 -11.81 13.89
C ALA A 167 -11.77 -11.89 14.88
N GLU A 168 -10.54 -11.85 14.38
CA GLU A 168 -9.34 -11.77 15.23
C GLU A 168 -9.28 -10.45 16.00
N MET A 169 -9.62 -9.32 15.36
CA MET A 169 -9.71 -8.02 16.05
C MET A 169 -10.74 -8.06 17.18
N ALA A 170 -11.94 -8.61 16.92
CA ALA A 170 -12.97 -8.76 17.94
C ALA A 170 -12.53 -9.68 19.09
N THR A 171 -11.81 -10.77 18.79
CA THR A 171 -11.28 -11.69 19.81
C THR A 171 -10.25 -10.98 20.71
N ARG A 172 -9.35 -10.18 20.13
CA ARG A 172 -8.37 -9.39 20.91
C ARG A 172 -9.04 -8.36 21.81
N ALA A 173 -10.05 -7.66 21.29
CA ALA A 173 -10.82 -6.71 22.07
C ALA A 173 -11.54 -7.40 23.25
N ALA A 174 -12.14 -8.56 23.02
CA ALA A 174 -12.79 -9.37 24.06
C ALA A 174 -11.80 -9.90 25.13
N GLN A 175 -10.53 -10.07 24.76
CA GLN A 175 -9.43 -10.42 25.69
C GLN A 175 -8.86 -9.20 26.44
N GLY A 176 -9.44 -8.01 26.28
CA GLY A 176 -9.01 -6.79 26.95
C GLY A 176 -7.84 -6.07 26.26
N THR A 177 -7.42 -6.51 25.07
CA THR A 177 -6.40 -5.79 24.29
C THR A 177 -7.07 -4.66 23.52
N ILE A 178 -7.01 -3.45 24.08
CA ILE A 178 -7.58 -2.23 23.50
C ILE A 178 -6.47 -1.18 23.31
N PRO A 179 -6.28 -0.65 22.10
CA PRO A 179 -6.98 -1.02 20.86
C PRO A 179 -6.61 -2.42 20.38
N SER A 180 -7.51 -3.06 19.61
CA SER A 180 -7.33 -4.43 19.11
C SER A 180 -6.14 -4.58 18.15
N THR A 181 -5.78 -3.49 17.46
CA THR A 181 -4.65 -3.37 16.52
C THR A 181 -4.39 -1.88 16.22
N SER A 182 -3.31 -1.54 15.53
CA SER A 182 -3.08 -0.18 15.06
C SER A 182 -4.20 0.27 14.10
N ILE A 183 -4.56 1.55 14.13
CA ILE A 183 -5.60 2.09 13.23
C ILE A 183 -5.24 1.90 11.74
N VAL A 184 -3.94 1.86 11.42
CA VAL A 184 -3.46 1.60 10.07
C VAL A 184 -3.75 0.16 9.66
N ASN A 185 -3.42 -0.82 10.50
CA ASN A 185 -3.72 -2.22 10.21
C ASN A 185 -5.23 -2.48 10.20
N MET A 186 -5.99 -1.87 11.10
CA MET A 186 -7.45 -1.97 11.11
C MET A 186 -8.06 -1.61 9.76
N LEU A 187 -7.74 -0.42 9.24
CA LEU A 187 -8.22 0.02 7.93
C LEU A 187 -7.77 -0.92 6.81
N PHE A 188 -6.55 -1.46 6.90
CA PHE A 188 -6.09 -2.47 5.95
C PHE A 188 -6.95 -3.74 6.02
N VAL A 189 -7.26 -4.27 7.21
CA VAL A 189 -8.13 -5.43 7.40
C VAL A 189 -9.54 -5.15 6.86
N LEU A 190 -10.17 -4.04 7.25
CA LEU A 190 -11.51 -3.67 6.75
C LEU A 190 -11.53 -3.54 5.20
N SER A 191 -10.48 -2.97 4.62
CA SER A 191 -10.32 -2.83 3.16
C SER A 191 -10.02 -4.15 2.44
N ASN A 192 -9.56 -5.20 3.14
CA ASN A 192 -9.39 -6.55 2.59
C ASN A 192 -10.67 -7.39 2.72
N HIS A 193 -11.48 -7.11 3.73
CA HIS A 193 -12.72 -7.83 4.03
C HIS A 193 -13.97 -7.01 3.70
N PHE A 194 -13.86 -6.09 2.74
CA PHE A 194 -14.85 -5.05 2.47
C PHE A 194 -16.28 -5.57 2.20
N THR A 195 -16.42 -6.73 1.57
CA THR A 195 -17.74 -7.36 1.33
C THR A 195 -18.32 -7.98 2.59
N ALA A 196 -17.49 -8.57 3.46
CA ALA A 196 -17.93 -9.13 4.72
C ALA A 196 -18.39 -8.02 5.67
N ILE A 197 -17.60 -6.94 5.78
CA ILE A 197 -17.96 -5.75 6.56
C ILE A 197 -19.31 -5.18 6.12
N ALA A 198 -19.53 -5.06 4.81
CA ALA A 198 -20.78 -4.53 4.30
C ALA A 198 -21.98 -5.46 4.55
N ARG A 199 -21.80 -6.78 4.37
CA ARG A 199 -22.82 -7.77 4.70
C ARG A 199 -23.22 -7.69 6.17
N ASP A 200 -22.24 -7.52 7.05
CA ASP A 200 -22.44 -7.59 8.50
C ASP A 200 -23.00 -6.28 9.06
N HIS A 201 -22.75 -5.12 8.42
CA HIS A 201 -23.07 -3.81 9.00
C HIS A 201 -23.95 -2.88 8.15
N PHE A 202 -24.07 -3.05 6.83
CA PHE A 202 -24.75 -2.03 5.99
C PHE A 202 -26.22 -2.32 5.71
N GLY A 203 -26.66 -3.58 5.83
CA GLY A 203 -28.05 -3.97 5.54
C GLY A 203 -28.44 -3.75 4.07
N ARG A 204 -27.43 -3.53 3.22
CA ARG A 204 -27.51 -3.27 1.79
C ARG A 204 -26.57 -4.22 1.07
N THR A 205 -27.00 -4.73 -0.07
CA THR A 205 -26.20 -5.65 -0.90
C THR A 205 -25.53 -4.96 -2.09
N ASP A 206 -25.86 -3.69 -2.34
CA ASP A 206 -25.39 -2.91 -3.48
C ASP A 206 -24.15 -2.06 -3.18
N ILE A 207 -23.76 -1.95 -1.91
CA ILE A 207 -22.63 -1.13 -1.44
C ILE A 207 -21.68 -2.00 -0.60
N ASP A 208 -20.39 -1.71 -0.67
CA ASP A 208 -19.37 -2.25 0.23
C ASP A 208 -18.55 -1.20 0.98
N PHE A 209 -17.64 -1.65 1.86
CA PHE A 209 -16.78 -0.73 2.63
C PHE A 209 -15.89 0.18 1.76
N LEU A 210 -15.42 -0.29 0.61
CA LEU A 210 -14.56 0.51 -0.28
C LEU A 210 -15.37 1.60 -1.01
N ASP A 211 -16.65 1.35 -1.27
CA ASP A 211 -17.53 2.34 -1.90
C ASP A 211 -17.69 3.63 -1.07
N LEU A 212 -17.39 3.60 0.24
CA LEU A 212 -17.30 4.81 1.06
C LEU A 212 -16.30 5.85 0.51
N PHE A 213 -15.28 5.38 -0.23
CA PHE A 213 -14.20 6.20 -0.81
C PHE A 213 -14.38 6.49 -2.31
N LEU A 214 -15.54 6.15 -2.90
CA LEU A 214 -15.82 6.33 -4.33
C LEU A 214 -16.84 7.44 -4.59
N PRO A 215 -16.82 8.10 -5.76
CA PRO A 215 -17.84 9.10 -6.13
C PRO A 215 -19.18 8.43 -6.49
N ILE A 216 -19.86 7.87 -5.49
CA ILE A 216 -21.17 7.23 -5.60
C ILE A 216 -22.26 8.15 -5.04
N ASN A 217 -23.52 7.84 -5.34
CA ASN A 217 -24.70 8.63 -4.94
C ASN A 217 -25.06 8.50 -3.45
N LEU A 218 -24.07 8.62 -2.56
CA LEU A 218 -24.26 8.63 -1.11
C LEU A 218 -23.63 9.89 -0.53
N SER A 219 -24.29 10.51 0.44
CA SER A 219 -23.78 11.71 1.08
C SER A 219 -22.45 11.45 1.77
N SER A 220 -21.49 12.35 1.54
CA SER A 220 -20.19 12.37 2.20
C SER A 220 -20.31 12.37 3.72
N ALA A 221 -21.30 13.07 4.28
CA ALA A 221 -21.55 13.10 5.72
C ALA A 221 -22.00 11.73 6.26
N SER A 222 -23.00 11.09 5.61
CA SER A 222 -23.49 9.77 6.03
C SER A 222 -22.41 8.69 5.93
N ARG A 223 -21.60 8.74 4.87
CA ARG A 223 -20.45 7.84 4.69
C ARG A 223 -19.40 8.04 5.77
N ALA A 224 -19.10 9.29 6.14
CA ALA A 224 -18.14 9.60 7.20
C ALA A 224 -18.63 9.08 8.56
N ASN A 225 -19.92 9.23 8.88
CA ASN A 225 -20.48 8.70 10.11
C ASN A 225 -20.43 7.16 10.15
N ALA A 226 -20.83 6.48 9.07
CA ALA A 226 -20.73 5.03 8.95
C ALA A 226 -19.28 4.53 9.04
N PHE A 227 -18.33 5.27 8.44
CA PHE A 227 -16.90 4.99 8.56
C PHE A 227 -16.44 5.09 10.02
N LEU A 228 -16.69 6.22 10.70
CA LEU A 228 -16.26 6.43 12.08
C LEU A 228 -16.90 5.42 13.05
N TRP A 229 -18.17 5.07 12.81
CA TRP A 229 -18.86 4.00 13.54
C TRP A 229 -18.13 2.66 13.42
N LEU A 230 -17.74 2.26 12.20
CA LEU A 230 -16.99 1.02 11.96
C LEU A 230 -15.62 1.05 12.63
N ILE A 231 -14.92 2.19 12.57
CA ILE A 231 -13.63 2.34 13.23
C ILE A 231 -13.80 2.16 14.73
N TYR A 232 -14.77 2.83 15.36
CA TYR A 232 -15.03 2.68 16.79
C TYR A 232 -15.38 1.23 17.15
N HIS A 233 -16.27 0.61 16.38
CA HIS A 233 -16.75 -0.75 16.61
C HIS A 233 -15.63 -1.79 16.66
N TYR A 234 -14.61 -1.65 15.80
CA TYR A 234 -13.49 -2.59 15.76
C TYR A 234 -12.29 -2.17 16.63
N HIS A 235 -12.12 -0.87 16.89
CA HIS A 235 -10.97 -0.32 17.61
C HIS A 235 -11.14 -0.32 19.12
N GLU A 236 -12.34 0.00 19.60
CA GLU A 236 -12.63 0.13 21.02
C GLU A 236 -13.27 -1.14 21.58
N ALA A 237 -13.35 -1.21 22.91
CA ALA A 237 -14.06 -2.29 23.58
C ALA A 237 -15.56 -2.23 23.25
N PRO A 238 -16.26 -3.38 23.21
CA PRO A 238 -17.71 -3.43 23.04
C PRO A 238 -18.41 -2.50 24.04
N SER A 239 -19.03 -1.46 23.53
CA SER A 239 -19.73 -0.41 24.27
C SER A 239 -20.72 0.30 23.35
N ALA A 240 -21.55 1.19 23.89
CA ALA A 240 -22.45 2.00 23.08
C ALA A 240 -21.63 2.86 22.11
N ASN A 241 -21.95 2.79 20.81
CA ASN A 241 -21.15 3.46 19.80
C ASN A 241 -21.52 4.95 19.75
N PRO A 242 -20.56 5.87 19.97
CA PRO A 242 -20.84 7.31 19.99
C PRO A 242 -21.28 7.87 18.62
N PHE A 243 -21.08 7.11 17.54
CA PHE A 243 -21.49 7.49 16.19
C PHE A 243 -22.87 6.94 15.81
N ASP A 244 -23.58 6.31 16.74
CA ASP A 244 -24.91 5.76 16.48
C ASP A 244 -25.94 6.83 16.07
N ASP A 245 -26.79 6.47 15.11
CA ASP A 245 -28.03 7.21 14.78
C ASP A 245 -29.27 6.44 15.26
N ASP A 246 -30.47 6.94 14.94
CA ASP A 246 -31.70 6.27 15.34
C ASP A 246 -31.85 4.88 14.71
N TYR A 247 -31.26 4.68 13.52
CA TYR A 247 -31.31 3.40 12.82
C TYR A 247 -30.36 2.38 13.47
N SER A 248 -29.10 2.71 13.70
CA SER A 248 -28.14 1.80 14.32
C SER A 248 -28.49 1.47 15.77
N ARG A 249 -29.07 2.43 16.52
CA ARG A 249 -29.64 2.14 17.86
C ARG A 249 -30.78 1.14 17.83
N ALA A 250 -31.60 1.16 16.78
CA ALA A 250 -32.72 0.24 16.60
C ALA A 250 -32.33 -1.09 15.97
N ASN A 251 -31.14 -1.19 15.37
CA ASN A 251 -30.66 -2.37 14.65
C ASN A 251 -29.24 -2.70 15.12
N GLU A 252 -29.13 -3.50 16.18
CA GLU A 252 -27.85 -3.86 16.79
C GLU A 252 -26.88 -4.46 15.77
N GLY A 253 -25.64 -3.98 15.79
CA GLY A 253 -24.60 -4.38 14.85
C GLY A 253 -24.67 -3.68 13.49
N MET A 254 -25.67 -2.84 13.21
CA MET A 254 -25.75 -2.10 11.95
C MET A 254 -25.09 -0.73 12.06
N ALA A 255 -24.39 -0.31 11.02
CA ALA A 255 -23.86 1.04 10.91
C ALA A 255 -24.99 2.08 10.73
N PRO A 256 -24.73 3.36 11.03
CA PRO A 256 -25.64 4.47 10.76
C PRO A 256 -26.13 4.48 9.31
N LYS A 257 -27.34 4.99 9.12
CA LYS A 257 -28.01 4.94 7.83
C LYS A 257 -27.25 5.74 6.77
N LEU A 258 -26.89 5.05 5.69
CA LEU A 258 -26.35 5.68 4.48
C LEU A 258 -27.47 6.45 3.74
N VAL A 259 -27.21 7.70 3.40
CA VAL A 259 -28.17 8.61 2.77
C VAL A 259 -27.87 8.72 1.28
N ASP A 260 -28.81 8.29 0.44
CA ASP A 260 -28.70 8.45 -1.01
C ASP A 260 -28.88 9.93 -1.41
N LEU A 261 -28.11 10.39 -2.37
CA LEU A 261 -28.19 11.75 -2.91
C LEU A 261 -28.80 11.76 -4.32
N THR A 262 -29.52 12.83 -4.64
CA THR A 262 -29.89 13.11 -6.03
C THR A 262 -28.65 13.56 -6.85
N PRO A 263 -28.70 13.50 -8.19
CA PRO A 263 -27.60 14.00 -9.03
C PRO A 263 -27.27 15.47 -8.77
N GLU A 264 -28.27 16.29 -8.46
CA GLU A 264 -28.10 17.72 -8.14
C GLU A 264 -27.37 17.89 -6.80
N GLU A 265 -27.75 17.14 -5.77
CA GLU A 265 -27.09 17.18 -4.46
C GLU A 265 -25.64 16.66 -4.54
N MET A 266 -25.42 15.58 -5.30
CA MET A 266 -24.08 15.05 -5.53
C MET A 266 -23.17 16.06 -6.26
N ALA A 267 -23.73 16.93 -7.11
CA ALA A 267 -22.98 17.98 -7.79
C ALA A 267 -22.56 19.13 -6.86
N LEU A 268 -23.18 19.24 -5.67
CA LEU A 268 -22.81 20.23 -4.65
C LEU A 268 -21.68 19.72 -3.74
N GLU A 269 -21.48 18.41 -3.63
CA GLU A 269 -20.36 17.83 -2.90
C GLU A 269 -19.07 17.78 -3.75
N ASN A 270 -17.92 17.91 -3.09
CA ASN A 270 -16.59 17.76 -3.67
C ASN A 270 -16.27 18.76 -4.79
N VAL A 271 -16.75 19.99 -4.66
CA VAL A 271 -16.52 21.06 -5.66
C VAL A 271 -15.18 21.75 -5.43
N ASP A 272 -14.26 21.67 -6.39
CA ASP A 272 -12.99 22.39 -6.33
C ASP A 272 -13.20 23.91 -6.34
N THR A 273 -12.48 24.62 -5.48
CA THR A 273 -12.44 26.08 -5.49
C THR A 273 -11.69 26.59 -6.72
N GLN A 274 -11.87 27.88 -7.05
CA GLN A 274 -11.13 28.47 -8.17
C GLN A 274 -9.60 28.44 -7.92
N GLU A 275 -9.18 28.71 -6.69
CA GLU A 275 -7.77 28.65 -6.28
C GLU A 275 -7.17 27.25 -6.47
N GLU A 276 -7.94 26.20 -6.14
CA GLU A 276 -7.53 24.80 -6.33
C GLU A 276 -7.37 24.45 -7.80
N LYS A 277 -8.30 24.92 -8.66
CA LYS A 277 -8.22 24.73 -10.12
C LYS A 277 -6.99 25.43 -10.70
N ASP A 278 -6.79 26.70 -10.34
CA ASP A 278 -5.66 27.50 -10.83
C ASP A 278 -4.32 26.90 -10.39
N PHE A 279 -4.23 26.46 -9.13
CA PHE A 279 -3.06 25.76 -8.61
C PHE A 279 -2.79 24.45 -9.35
N GLY A 280 -3.83 23.64 -9.59
CA GLY A 280 -3.73 22.41 -10.37
C GLY A 280 -3.14 22.67 -11.75
N ILE A 281 -3.71 23.61 -12.50
CA ILE A 281 -3.23 24.00 -13.84
C ILE A 281 -1.76 24.44 -13.79
N LYS A 282 -1.42 25.32 -12.84
CA LYS A 282 -0.05 25.84 -12.68
C LYS A 282 0.95 24.71 -12.43
N MET A 283 0.63 23.76 -11.54
CA MET A 283 1.54 22.67 -11.19
C MET A 283 1.65 21.62 -12.30
N SER A 284 0.56 21.36 -13.02
CA SER A 284 0.58 20.52 -14.22
C SER A 284 1.50 21.11 -15.29
N GLN A 285 1.38 22.41 -15.56
CA GLN A 285 2.26 23.10 -16.52
C GLN A 285 3.72 23.07 -16.08
N PHE A 286 3.98 23.35 -14.79
CA PHE A 286 5.34 23.27 -14.24
C PHE A 286 5.96 21.88 -14.46
N ARG A 287 5.18 20.81 -14.28
CA ARG A 287 5.64 19.44 -14.52
C ARG A 287 5.96 19.19 -16.00
N LEU A 288 5.09 19.59 -16.91
CA LEU A 288 5.30 19.40 -18.35
C LEU A 288 6.54 20.16 -18.83
N ASP A 289 6.74 21.38 -18.34
CA ASP A 289 7.94 22.17 -18.60
C ASP A 289 9.20 21.50 -18.04
N PHE A 290 9.13 20.94 -16.84
CA PHE A 290 10.25 20.20 -16.23
C PHE A 290 10.64 18.97 -17.08
N LEU A 291 9.65 18.20 -17.53
CA LEU A 291 9.88 17.03 -18.38
C LEU A 291 10.47 17.42 -19.75
N SER A 292 9.96 18.47 -20.38
CA SER A 292 10.47 18.95 -21.68
C SER A 292 11.93 19.41 -21.58
N LYS A 293 12.29 20.18 -20.54
CA LYS A 293 13.67 20.62 -20.28
C LYS A 293 14.60 19.45 -19.99
N ASN A 294 14.14 18.44 -19.24
CA ASN A 294 14.92 17.26 -18.94
C ASN A 294 15.14 16.37 -20.19
N ALA A 295 14.16 16.31 -21.10
CA ALA A 295 14.32 15.62 -22.38
C ALA A 295 15.30 16.33 -23.34
N GLN A 296 15.40 17.66 -23.26
CA GLN A 296 16.34 18.45 -24.07
C GLN A 296 17.78 18.41 -23.53
N ASN A 297 17.96 18.32 -22.21
CA ASN A 297 19.26 18.24 -21.55
C ASN A 297 19.36 17.02 -20.61
N PRO A 298 19.37 15.78 -21.16
CA PRO A 298 19.53 14.59 -20.35
C PRO A 298 20.91 14.62 -19.65
N LYS A 299 20.95 14.41 -18.34
CA LYS A 299 22.23 14.28 -17.62
C LYS A 299 23.00 13.08 -18.19
N PRO A 300 24.34 13.19 -18.35
CA PRO A 300 25.14 12.07 -18.85
C PRO A 300 25.06 10.91 -17.84
N GLY A 301 24.44 9.80 -18.27
CA GLY A 301 24.24 8.58 -17.46
C GLY A 301 22.90 7.87 -17.70
N GLU A 302 21.86 8.58 -18.16
CA GLU A 302 20.51 8.00 -18.33
C GLU A 302 20.18 7.56 -19.77
N GLY A 303 21.07 7.81 -20.74
CA GLY A 303 20.83 7.56 -22.18
C GLY A 303 21.18 6.16 -22.71
N SER A 304 21.58 5.21 -21.86
CA SER A 304 22.23 3.97 -22.30
C SER A 304 21.34 2.72 -22.24
N GLN A 305 20.04 2.81 -22.54
CA GLN A 305 19.22 1.61 -22.77
C GLN A 305 18.39 1.59 -24.06
N GLU A 306 18.45 2.62 -24.92
CA GLU A 306 17.58 2.64 -26.12
C GLU A 306 18.28 2.98 -27.44
N LYS A 307 19.53 2.55 -27.63
CA LYS A 307 20.19 2.57 -28.96
C LYS A 307 20.89 1.26 -29.28
N GLY A 308 20.10 0.20 -29.36
CA GLY A 308 20.52 -1.13 -29.82
C GLY A 308 19.80 -1.60 -31.08
N LYS A 309 19.57 -0.74 -32.09
CA LYS A 309 19.21 -1.22 -33.43
C LYS A 309 19.42 -0.18 -34.52
N LYS A 310 20.55 -0.28 -35.23
CA LYS A 310 20.65 -0.05 -36.68
C LYS A 310 22.06 -0.35 -37.19
N ARG A 311 22.22 -1.38 -38.02
CA ARG A 311 22.60 -1.28 -39.45
C ARG A 311 23.07 -2.63 -40.04
N GLY A 312 22.24 -3.19 -40.92
CA GLY A 312 22.66 -4.00 -42.07
C GLY A 312 22.37 -3.20 -43.35
N ARG A 313 23.35 -3.09 -44.25
CA ARG A 313 23.38 -2.24 -45.46
C ARG A 313 22.48 -2.76 -46.61
N PRO A 314 22.12 -1.91 -47.59
CA PRO A 314 21.27 -2.26 -48.73
C PRO A 314 22.07 -2.67 -49.99
N LYS A 315 21.43 -3.37 -50.94
CA LYS A 315 21.86 -3.50 -52.34
C LYS A 315 20.66 -3.41 -53.32
N ALA A 316 20.81 -2.50 -54.30
CA ALA A 316 20.32 -2.39 -55.70
C ALA A 316 18.89 -2.87 -56.07
N ALA A 317 17.96 -2.01 -56.53
CA ALA A 317 17.76 -1.49 -57.92
C ALA A 317 17.32 -2.60 -58.91
N GLU A 318 16.26 -2.53 -59.74
CA GLU A 318 15.50 -1.42 -60.34
C GLU A 318 14.27 -1.98 -61.13
N LYS A 319 13.28 -1.12 -61.44
CA LYS A 319 12.19 -1.20 -62.48
C LYS A 319 10.97 -2.10 -62.15
N ALA A 320 9.71 -1.73 -62.40
CA ALA A 320 9.12 -0.72 -63.29
C ALA A 320 7.77 -0.16 -62.77
N ALA A 321 7.46 1.06 -63.20
CA ALA A 321 6.13 1.68 -63.21
C ALA A 321 5.17 0.88 -64.15
N GLU A 322 3.84 1.03 -64.22
CA GLU A 322 2.90 2.12 -64.00
C GLU A 322 1.48 1.54 -64.28
N LYS A 323 0.41 2.20 -63.79
CA LYS A 323 -1.01 2.09 -64.22
C LYS A 323 -1.75 0.78 -63.81
N THR A 324 -2.95 0.82 -63.21
CA THR A 324 -4.18 1.37 -63.79
C THR A 324 -5.28 1.48 -62.71
N VAL A 325 -6.13 2.49 -62.92
CA VAL A 325 -7.30 2.91 -62.14
C VAL A 325 -8.59 2.17 -62.57
N LYS A 326 -9.57 2.07 -61.64
CA LYS A 326 -11.04 1.88 -61.81
C LYS A 326 -11.63 0.47 -62.04
N ARG A 327 -12.48 0.04 -61.09
CA ARG A 327 -13.93 -0.30 -61.20
C ARG A 327 -14.36 -0.97 -59.88
N GLN A 328 -15.17 -0.38 -59.00
CA GLN A 328 -16.65 -0.21 -58.97
C GLN A 328 -17.50 -1.49 -59.10
N HIS A 329 -18.44 -1.63 -58.13
CA HIS A 329 -19.63 -2.49 -58.01
C HIS A 329 -19.37 -4.00 -57.79
N SER A 330 -20.14 -4.79 -57.04
CA SER A 330 -21.38 -4.66 -56.21
C SER A 330 -21.73 -6.08 -55.74
N GLU A 331 -22.38 -6.21 -54.56
CA GLU A 331 -23.24 -7.33 -54.12
C GLU A 331 -22.60 -8.75 -54.08
N MET A 332 -23.02 -9.73 -53.30
CA MET A 332 -23.89 -9.93 -52.13
C MET A 332 -23.57 -11.37 -51.67
N GLU A 333 -23.79 -11.63 -50.39
CA GLU A 333 -23.82 -12.92 -49.67
C GLU A 333 -23.67 -14.25 -50.46
N THR A 334 -22.75 -15.10 -50.02
CA THR A 334 -23.04 -16.53 -49.82
C THR A 334 -22.07 -17.18 -48.83
N ILE A 335 -22.63 -17.89 -47.85
CA ILE A 335 -21.96 -18.76 -46.88
C ILE A 335 -21.34 -19.96 -47.62
N PRO A 336 -20.18 -20.48 -47.17
CA PRO A 336 -20.14 -21.91 -46.83
C PRO A 336 -19.50 -22.21 -45.47
N GLN A 337 -20.02 -23.28 -44.88
CA GLN A 337 -19.65 -23.94 -43.63
C GLN A 337 -18.23 -24.54 -43.64
N GLU A 338 -17.68 -24.60 -42.42
CA GLU A 338 -16.87 -25.65 -41.78
C GLU A 338 -15.76 -26.37 -42.56
N ALA A 339 -14.52 -26.23 -42.05
CA ALA A 339 -13.58 -27.35 -41.92
C ALA A 339 -12.62 -27.10 -40.73
N ASP A 340 -12.61 -28.08 -39.82
CA ASP A 340 -11.74 -28.24 -38.66
C ASP A 340 -10.24 -28.15 -38.98
N ILE A 341 -9.48 -27.43 -38.15
CA ILE A 341 -8.07 -27.74 -37.89
C ILE A 341 -7.75 -27.46 -36.41
N ASP A 342 -7.54 -28.54 -35.65
CA ASP A 342 -6.95 -28.59 -34.32
C ASP A 342 -5.52 -28.01 -34.32
N VAL A 343 -5.24 -27.09 -33.38
CA VAL A 343 -3.86 -26.82 -32.93
C VAL A 343 -3.82 -26.69 -31.41
N GLU A 344 -3.08 -27.63 -30.85
CA GLU A 344 -2.79 -27.94 -29.45
C GLU A 344 -2.04 -26.81 -28.72
N GLU A 345 -2.64 -26.23 -27.66
CA GLU A 345 -2.01 -25.23 -26.79
C GLU A 345 -1.42 -25.90 -25.55
N ARG A 346 -0.09 -25.87 -25.42
CA ARG A 346 0.67 -26.43 -24.29
C ARG A 346 0.72 -25.44 -23.12
N GLU A 347 0.04 -25.77 -22.01
CA GLU A 347 0.25 -25.14 -20.70
C GLU A 347 1.43 -25.78 -19.92
N PRO A 348 2.21 -24.99 -19.13
CA PRO A 348 3.26 -25.51 -18.27
C PRO A 348 2.73 -25.96 -16.89
N ARG A 349 3.02 -27.24 -16.59
CA ARG A 349 2.76 -27.97 -15.33
C ARG A 349 3.26 -27.24 -14.07
N ARG A 350 2.36 -26.99 -13.10
CA ARG A 350 2.70 -26.85 -11.67
C ARG A 350 2.39 -28.15 -10.92
N ARG A 351 3.41 -28.71 -10.25
CA ARG A 351 3.34 -29.88 -9.37
C ARG A 351 2.40 -29.61 -8.18
N ARG A 352 1.33 -30.41 -8.06
CA ARG A 352 0.59 -30.64 -6.81
C ARG A 352 1.22 -31.84 -6.09
N LEU A 353 1.64 -31.65 -4.85
CA LEU A 353 1.94 -32.74 -3.91
C LEU A 353 0.67 -32.99 -3.09
N SER A 354 0.09 -34.17 -3.25
CA SER A 354 -1.00 -34.73 -2.46
C SER A 354 -0.43 -35.39 -1.21
N TYR A 355 -0.94 -35.05 -0.02
CA TYR A 355 -0.66 -35.78 1.22
C TYR A 355 -1.87 -36.67 1.54
N THR A 356 -1.60 -37.98 1.63
CA THR A 356 -2.55 -39.02 1.98
C THR A 356 -2.78 -39.09 3.49
N GLN A 357 -4.03 -39.33 3.85
CA GLN A 357 -4.57 -39.54 5.18
C GLN A 357 -4.34 -41.00 5.61
N GLN A 358 -3.74 -41.22 6.77
CA GLN A 358 -3.88 -42.45 7.56
C GLN A 358 -3.97 -42.05 9.03
N GLY A 359 -5.07 -42.42 9.67
CA GLY A 359 -5.22 -42.37 11.12
C GLY A 359 -4.93 -43.75 11.70
N GLU A 360 -4.45 -43.78 12.93
CA GLU A 360 -4.72 -44.82 13.92
C GLU A 360 -4.32 -44.33 15.31
N SER A 361 -5.16 -44.68 16.27
CA SER A 361 -5.15 -44.33 17.69
C SER A 361 -4.76 -45.55 18.53
N HIS A 362 -3.96 -45.40 19.60
CA HIS A 362 -4.09 -46.17 20.86
C HIS A 362 -3.09 -45.72 21.97
N ASP A 363 -3.67 -45.38 23.12
CA ASP A 363 -3.34 -45.59 24.55
C ASP A 363 -1.92 -45.55 25.19
N ASN A 364 -1.87 -44.74 26.27
CA ASN A 364 -1.23 -44.86 27.60
C ASN A 364 -0.26 -46.02 27.91
N PHE A 365 0.88 -45.72 28.56
CA PHE A 365 1.26 -46.24 29.90
C PHE A 365 2.49 -45.54 30.51
N SER A 366 2.48 -45.44 31.84
CA SER A 366 3.42 -44.72 32.73
C SER A 366 4.67 -45.52 33.16
N HIS A 367 5.62 -44.78 33.76
CA HIS A 367 6.69 -45.16 34.73
C HIS A 367 8.16 -45.18 34.29
N ALA A 368 8.95 -44.32 34.95
CA ALA A 368 10.43 -44.29 35.09
C ALA A 368 10.92 -45.35 36.12
N PRO A 369 12.24 -45.63 36.37
CA PRO A 369 13.26 -44.63 36.78
C PRO A 369 14.77 -44.88 36.44
N LEU A 370 15.53 -43.76 36.52
CA LEU A 370 16.89 -43.49 37.04
C LEU A 370 18.12 -44.39 36.73
N GLY A 371 19.18 -43.71 36.23
CA GLY A 371 20.59 -44.06 36.40
C GLY A 371 21.49 -42.82 36.23
N PHE A 372 22.12 -42.38 37.32
CA PHE A 372 22.95 -41.18 37.45
C PHE A 372 24.34 -41.29 36.77
N SER A 373 24.84 -40.18 36.20
CA SER A 373 26.24 -39.74 36.43
C SER A 373 26.44 -38.24 36.15
N THR A 374 26.72 -37.52 37.24
CA THR A 374 27.47 -36.26 37.53
C THR A 374 27.92 -35.22 36.47
N PRO A 375 28.21 -33.96 36.91
CA PRO A 375 27.95 -32.72 36.17
C PRO A 375 29.20 -32.13 35.49
N VAL A 376 29.00 -31.38 34.40
CA VAL A 376 30.04 -30.51 33.83
C VAL A 376 29.63 -29.04 33.93
N VAL A 377 30.58 -28.30 34.46
CA VAL A 377 30.66 -26.89 34.84
C VAL A 377 30.33 -25.92 33.69
N LEU A 378 29.58 -24.87 34.01
CA LEU A 378 29.42 -23.67 33.19
C LEU A 378 30.73 -22.87 33.16
N THR A 379 31.23 -22.56 31.97
CA THR A 379 32.13 -21.42 31.75
C THR A 379 31.62 -20.59 30.56
N PRO A 380 31.68 -19.25 30.63
CA PRO A 380 31.26 -18.36 29.56
C PRO A 380 32.50 -17.85 28.79
N ASP A 381 32.63 -18.22 27.51
CA ASP A 381 33.62 -17.57 26.63
C ASP A 381 32.94 -17.05 25.37
N PHE A 382 32.77 -15.73 25.33
CA PHE A 382 32.53 -14.96 24.12
C PHE A 382 33.81 -14.95 23.26
N PRO A 383 33.74 -15.12 21.92
CA PRO A 383 34.88 -14.82 21.08
C PRO A 383 35.12 -13.30 21.02
N PRO A 384 36.39 -12.85 20.90
CA PRO A 384 36.75 -11.45 21.07
C PRO A 384 36.32 -10.61 19.86
N ARG A 385 35.81 -9.40 20.15
CA ARG A 385 35.68 -8.32 19.16
C ARG A 385 37.06 -8.04 18.54
N TYR A 386 37.18 -8.19 17.22
CA TYR A 386 38.34 -7.75 16.47
C TYR A 386 38.54 -6.24 16.66
N ARG A 387 39.59 -5.85 17.39
CA ARG A 387 40.23 -4.53 17.26
C ARG A 387 41.42 -4.69 16.31
N ILE A 388 41.43 -3.92 15.22
CA ILE A 388 42.58 -3.83 14.32
C ILE A 388 43.66 -2.96 14.99
N PRO A 389 44.91 -3.44 15.12
CA PRO A 389 46.04 -2.60 15.49
C PRO A 389 46.43 -1.66 14.34
N LEU A 390 46.52 -0.37 14.62
CA LEU A 390 47.18 0.63 13.77
C LEU A 390 48.71 0.49 13.93
N ASP A 391 49.29 -0.54 13.32
CA ASP A 391 50.68 -0.58 12.84
C ASP A 391 51.09 -2.03 12.55
N GLY A 392 51.19 -2.37 11.27
CA GLY A 392 51.68 -3.67 10.81
C GLY A 392 51.61 -3.78 9.28
N ARG A 393 52.68 -4.29 8.65
CA ARG A 393 52.76 -4.49 7.20
C ARG A 393 51.65 -5.45 6.74
N ILE A 394 50.84 -5.02 5.78
CA ILE A 394 49.81 -5.82 5.12
C ILE A 394 50.51 -6.88 4.27
N ASP A 395 50.39 -8.16 4.66
CA ASP A 395 50.89 -9.28 3.87
C ASP A 395 49.83 -9.63 2.82
N ILE A 396 50.04 -9.15 1.59
CA ILE A 396 49.10 -9.31 0.48
C ILE A 396 49.26 -10.72 -0.08
N GLY A 397 48.42 -11.64 0.37
CA GLY A 397 48.23 -12.94 -0.28
C GLY A 397 47.79 -12.79 -1.75
N PRO A 398 47.91 -13.84 -2.58
CA PRO A 398 47.64 -13.76 -4.01
C PRO A 398 46.17 -13.35 -4.30
N GLN A 399 46.00 -12.33 -5.13
CA GLN A 399 44.69 -11.78 -5.50
C GLN A 399 43.78 -12.83 -6.15
N ARG A 400 42.55 -12.95 -5.65
CA ARG A 400 41.50 -13.78 -6.25
C ARG A 400 40.91 -13.10 -7.49
N THR A 401 40.65 -13.88 -8.53
CA THR A 401 39.87 -13.44 -9.69
C THR A 401 38.39 -13.26 -9.31
N ILE A 402 37.62 -12.49 -10.10
CA ILE A 402 36.18 -12.26 -9.87
C ILE A 402 35.41 -13.58 -9.70
N VAL A 403 35.74 -14.59 -10.49
CA VAL A 403 35.08 -15.91 -10.42
C VAL A 403 35.44 -16.64 -9.12
N GLN A 404 36.69 -16.54 -8.68
CA GLN A 404 37.12 -17.13 -7.40
C GLN A 404 36.51 -16.40 -6.21
N GLN A 405 36.32 -15.08 -6.30
CA GLN A 405 35.64 -14.32 -5.26
C GLN A 405 34.15 -14.69 -5.18
N ALA A 406 33.48 -14.84 -6.33
CA ALA A 406 32.09 -15.30 -6.37
C ALA A 406 31.95 -16.71 -5.77
N TRP A 407 32.87 -17.62 -6.08
CA TRP A 407 32.87 -18.96 -5.49
C TRP A 407 33.12 -18.94 -3.97
N HIS A 408 34.01 -18.07 -3.52
CA HIS A 408 34.29 -17.88 -2.10
C HIS A 408 33.05 -17.38 -1.36
N VAL A 409 32.41 -16.30 -1.82
CA VAL A 409 31.21 -15.73 -1.19
C VAL A 409 30.08 -16.77 -1.08
N VAL A 410 29.81 -17.51 -2.16
CA VAL A 410 28.76 -18.55 -2.14
C VAL A 410 29.08 -19.71 -1.21
N SER A 411 30.35 -19.99 -0.94
CA SER A 411 30.77 -21.12 -0.09
C SER A 411 31.00 -20.74 1.37
N THR A 412 31.21 -19.46 1.68
CA THR A 412 31.55 -19.01 3.04
C THR A 412 30.48 -18.14 3.68
N VAL A 413 29.53 -17.58 2.92
CA VAL A 413 28.47 -16.74 3.47
C VAL A 413 27.20 -17.57 3.68
N ASP A 414 26.66 -17.50 4.89
CA ASP A 414 25.39 -18.14 5.24
C ASP A 414 24.23 -17.38 4.55
N PRO A 415 23.46 -18.03 3.66
CA PRO A 415 22.37 -17.38 2.93
C PRO A 415 21.19 -16.92 3.80
N LEU A 416 21.21 -17.18 5.11
CA LEU A 416 20.20 -16.73 6.08
C LEU A 416 20.71 -15.65 7.05
N ALA A 417 21.96 -15.20 6.93
CA ALA A 417 22.47 -14.08 7.71
C ALA A 417 21.95 -12.72 7.17
N ASP A 418 21.63 -11.78 8.06
CA ASP A 418 21.14 -10.44 7.70
C ASP A 418 22.25 -9.60 7.01
N ASP A 419 21.86 -8.82 5.99
CA ASP A 419 22.72 -8.06 5.03
C ASP A 419 23.75 -7.10 5.68
N ASP A 420 23.64 -6.81 6.97
CA ASP A 420 24.51 -5.90 7.71
C ASP A 420 25.70 -6.56 8.43
N ASP A 421 25.77 -7.90 8.43
CA ASP A 421 26.86 -8.67 9.05
C ASP A 421 27.69 -9.49 8.03
N GLU A 422 27.71 -9.07 6.75
CA GLU A 422 28.66 -9.61 5.78
C GLU A 422 30.08 -9.21 6.17
N GLY A 423 30.82 -10.16 6.75
CA GLY A 423 32.24 -10.00 7.08
C GLY A 423 33.04 -9.52 5.87
N ILE A 424 33.45 -8.24 5.91
CA ILE A 424 34.22 -7.59 4.84
C ILE A 424 35.60 -8.24 4.76
N ASP A 425 35.78 -9.13 3.78
CA ASP A 425 37.09 -9.65 3.37
C ASP A 425 37.95 -8.49 2.81
N GLU A 426 39.26 -8.51 3.11
CA GLU A 426 40.21 -7.48 2.66
C GLU A 426 40.28 -7.38 1.12
N HIS A 427 39.86 -8.41 0.39
CA HIS A 427 39.77 -8.41 -1.08
C HIS A 427 38.60 -7.59 -1.65
N SER A 428 37.57 -7.28 -0.86
CA SER A 428 36.40 -6.49 -1.30
C SER A 428 36.71 -5.00 -1.48
N ARG A 429 37.90 -4.53 -1.08
CA ARG A 429 38.29 -3.10 -1.10
C ARG A 429 38.84 -2.60 -2.44
N TYR A 430 39.15 -3.48 -3.39
CA TYR A 430 39.78 -3.07 -4.66
C TYR A 430 38.81 -2.59 -5.75
N ASP A 431 37.50 -2.80 -5.62
CA ASP A 431 36.52 -2.38 -6.63
C ASP A 431 36.18 -0.88 -6.59
N TYR A 432 36.56 -0.16 -5.52
CA TYR A 432 36.31 1.28 -5.38
C TYR A 432 37.51 2.17 -5.74
N GLY A 433 38.59 1.58 -6.27
CA GLY A 433 39.84 2.27 -6.53
C GLY A 433 40.24 2.30 -8.00
N LYS A 434 39.38 2.81 -8.90
CA LYS A 434 39.78 3.37 -10.21
C LYS A 434 38.83 4.44 -10.70
#